data_AF-A0A9W5INX6-F1
#
_entry.id   AF-A0A9W5INX6-F1
#
_cell.length_a   1.000
_cell.length_b   1.000
_cell.length_c   1.000
_cell.angle_alpha   90.00
_cell.angle_beta   90.00
_cell.angle_gamma   90.00
#
_symmetry.space_group_name_H-M   'P 1'
#
loop_
_entity.id
_entity.type
_entity.pdbx_description
1 polymer ?
#
loop_
_entity_poly.entity_id
_entity_poly.type
_entity_poly.pdbx_seq_one_letter_code
_entity_poly.pdbx_strand_id
1 'polypeptide(L)'
;MAEKKAAEAKKQNKPTPEQILNSGSIEKARKAANASATKESSNAANKQSAEKAEAAANSGKKAFLQLGSYADRSSADSQRAKLAILGVSSKVVESQNGDKTIYRVQSNTMQQEAAVKLQKNLQDHNINSLIRSTK
;
A
#
# COMPACT_ATOMS: atom_id res chain seq x y z
N MET A 1 -54.50 -44.92 -8.59
CA MET A 1 -53.48 -43.94 -8.14
C MET A 1 -52.11 -44.40 -8.62
N ALA A 2 -51.37 -43.46 -9.21
CA ALA A 2 -49.92 -43.37 -9.41
C ALA A 2 -49.18 -44.37 -10.32
N GLU A 3 -48.75 -43.80 -11.45
CA GLU A 3 -47.73 -44.24 -12.40
C GLU A 3 -46.29 -44.26 -11.83
N LYS A 4 -45.51 -45.20 -12.36
CA LYS A 4 -44.12 -45.13 -12.86
C LYS A 4 -43.01 -44.53 -11.98
N LYS A 5 -41.94 -45.32 -11.81
CA LYS A 5 -40.58 -44.82 -12.03
C LYS A 5 -39.60 -45.90 -12.48
N ALA A 6 -39.23 -45.79 -13.76
CA ALA A 6 -37.95 -46.16 -14.40
C ALA A 6 -36.77 -45.43 -13.70
N ALA A 7 -35.49 -45.64 -13.94
CA ALA A 7 -34.64 -46.67 -14.52
C ALA A 7 -33.20 -46.20 -14.18
N GLU A 8 -32.25 -47.10 -14.41
CA GLU A 8 -30.82 -47.06 -14.07
C GLU A 8 -29.96 -46.05 -14.88
N ALA A 9 -28.76 -45.79 -14.36
CA ALA A 9 -27.47 -45.69 -15.08
C ALA A 9 -26.77 -44.34 -15.28
N LYS A 10 -25.44 -44.42 -15.05
CA LYS A 10 -24.37 -43.41 -14.98
C LYS A 10 -23.90 -42.91 -16.36
N LYS A 11 -23.44 -41.64 -16.43
CA LYS A 11 -22.09 -41.15 -16.88
C LYS A 11 -22.11 -39.82 -17.66
N GLN A 12 -21.03 -39.05 -17.42
CA GLN A 12 -20.37 -38.08 -18.31
C GLN A 12 -21.03 -36.71 -18.58
N ASN A 13 -20.70 -35.75 -17.70
CA ASN A 13 -20.65 -34.33 -18.06
C ASN A 13 -19.43 -34.07 -18.96
N LYS A 14 -19.66 -33.86 -20.25
CA LYS A 14 -18.75 -33.09 -21.11
C LYS A 14 -19.52 -31.86 -21.57
N PRO A 15 -19.15 -30.63 -21.17
CA PRO A 15 -19.83 -29.43 -21.65
C PRO A 15 -19.59 -29.27 -23.16
N THR A 16 -20.65 -28.89 -23.87
CA THR A 16 -20.75 -28.77 -25.32
C THR A 16 -19.92 -27.59 -25.89
N PRO A 17 -19.44 -27.68 -27.16
CA PRO A 17 -18.59 -26.66 -27.79
C PRO A 17 -19.21 -25.26 -27.90
N GLU A 18 -20.55 -25.15 -27.88
CA GLU A 18 -21.26 -23.86 -27.90
C GLU A 18 -21.16 -23.07 -26.57
N GLN A 19 -20.81 -23.73 -25.46
CA GLN A 19 -20.67 -23.06 -24.16
C GLN A 19 -19.35 -22.27 -24.02
N ILE A 20 -18.37 -22.53 -24.90
CA ILE A 20 -17.09 -21.81 -24.92
C ILE A 20 -17.22 -20.48 -25.68
N LEU A 21 -18.13 -20.41 -26.67
CA LEU A 21 -18.24 -19.25 -27.57
C LEU A 21 -19.12 -18.11 -27.02
N ASN A 22 -20.01 -18.40 -26.05
CA ASN A 22 -20.93 -17.41 -25.45
C ASN A 22 -20.46 -16.78 -24.13
N SER A 23 -19.34 -17.19 -23.53
CA SER A 23 -18.82 -16.57 -22.30
C SER A 23 -17.97 -15.33 -22.60
N GLY A 24 -18.51 -14.41 -23.41
CA GLY A 24 -17.98 -13.06 -23.64
C GLY A 24 -18.14 -12.18 -22.39
N SER A 25 -17.40 -12.49 -21.33
CA SER A 25 -17.46 -11.75 -20.06
C SER A 25 -16.07 -11.39 -19.49
N ILE A 26 -15.07 -11.26 -20.37
CA ILE A 26 -13.73 -10.75 -20.02
C ILE A 26 -13.82 -9.35 -19.36
N GLU A 27 -14.91 -8.61 -19.60
CA GLU A 27 -15.13 -7.28 -19.03
C GLU A 27 -15.58 -7.27 -17.54
N LYS A 28 -16.18 -8.35 -17.02
CA LYS A 28 -16.83 -8.32 -15.68
C LYS A 28 -15.93 -8.80 -14.53
N ALA A 29 -14.81 -9.46 -14.80
CA ALA A 29 -13.86 -9.87 -13.76
C ALA A 29 -12.80 -8.79 -13.44
N ARG A 30 -12.52 -7.85 -14.35
CA ARG A 30 -11.65 -6.69 -14.04
C ARG A 30 -12.29 -5.65 -13.11
N LYS A 31 -13.59 -5.78 -12.80
CA LYS A 31 -14.30 -4.91 -11.84
C LYS A 31 -14.15 -5.35 -10.38
N ALA A 32 -13.56 -6.52 -10.10
CA ALA A 32 -13.32 -7.02 -8.74
C ALA A 32 -11.96 -6.60 -8.14
N ALA A 33 -11.19 -5.73 -8.81
CA ALA A 33 -9.94 -5.17 -8.29
C ALA A 33 -10.09 -3.73 -7.74
N ASN A 34 -11.31 -3.19 -7.70
CA ASN A 34 -11.60 -1.81 -7.28
C ASN A 34 -12.78 -1.73 -6.28
N ALA A 35 -12.90 -2.75 -5.42
CA ALA A 35 -13.91 -2.85 -4.37
C ALA A 35 -13.34 -3.42 -3.06
N SER A 36 -12.12 -2.99 -2.69
CA SER A 36 -11.56 -3.16 -1.34
C SER A 36 -11.38 -1.79 -0.68
N ALA A 37 -12.33 -0.90 -0.91
CA ALA A 37 -12.60 0.23 -0.04
C ALA A 37 -13.89 -0.09 0.73
N THR A 38 -13.81 0.00 2.07
CA THR A 38 -14.92 -0.14 3.04
C THR A 38 -15.27 -1.57 3.46
N LYS A 39 -14.48 -2.12 4.40
CA LYS A 39 -14.86 -2.31 5.82
C LYS A 39 -13.85 -3.22 6.53
N GLU A 40 -12.89 -2.60 7.21
CA GLU A 40 -12.43 -3.05 8.54
C GLU A 40 -11.77 -1.84 9.23
N SER A 41 -12.60 -0.83 9.49
CA SER A 41 -12.32 0.19 10.49
C SER A 41 -12.63 -0.39 11.87
N SER A 42 -11.64 -0.97 12.52
CA SER A 42 -11.60 -1.06 13.99
C SER A 42 -10.24 -1.57 14.48
N ASN A 43 -9.17 -0.81 14.20
CA ASN A 43 -8.21 -0.44 15.25
C ASN A 43 -7.34 0.77 14.85
N ALA A 44 -7.97 1.79 14.27
CA ALA A 44 -7.36 3.11 14.09
C ALA A 44 -7.63 3.96 15.33
N ALA A 45 -7.08 3.54 16.48
CA ALA A 45 -7.17 4.30 17.72
C ALA A 45 -5.95 4.04 18.61
N ASN A 46 -4.75 4.42 18.15
CA ASN A 46 -3.80 5.02 19.07
C ASN A 46 -2.70 5.82 18.34
N LYS A 47 -2.62 7.11 18.67
CA LYS A 47 -1.46 7.99 18.49
C LYS A 47 -1.10 8.46 17.07
N GLN A 48 -2.08 8.86 16.27
CA GLN A 48 -1.85 9.86 15.21
C GLN A 48 -2.31 11.25 15.69
N SER A 49 -1.80 11.69 16.84
CA SER A 49 -1.93 13.08 17.34
C SER A 49 -0.95 13.32 18.48
N ALA A 50 0.35 13.11 18.24
CA ALA A 50 1.38 13.51 19.20
C ALA A 50 2.72 13.89 18.55
N GLU A 51 2.74 14.32 17.28
CA GLU A 51 3.99 14.82 16.68
C GLU A 51 3.73 16.07 15.81
N LYS A 52 2.93 17.00 16.35
CA LYS A 52 2.88 18.40 15.88
C LYS A 52 3.78 19.32 16.73
N ALA A 53 4.72 18.77 17.50
CA ALA A 53 5.44 19.52 18.53
C ALA A 53 6.95 19.26 18.63
N GLU A 54 7.60 18.68 17.62
CA GLU A 54 9.08 18.58 17.62
C GLU A 54 9.78 19.28 16.45
N ALA A 55 9.01 19.82 15.49
CA ALA A 55 9.58 20.51 14.33
C ALA A 55 10.26 21.86 14.65
N ALA A 56 10.09 22.41 15.86
CA ALA A 56 10.49 23.79 16.16
C ALA A 56 11.72 23.96 17.08
N ALA A 57 12.27 22.91 17.69
CA ALA A 57 13.24 23.07 18.79
C ALA A 57 14.64 22.47 18.56
N ASN A 58 15.11 22.33 17.32
CA ASN A 58 16.32 21.55 17.03
C ASN A 58 17.09 22.06 15.79
N SER A 59 17.35 23.36 15.70
CA SER A 59 18.11 24.01 14.61
C SER A 59 19.59 23.59 14.47
N GLY A 60 20.08 22.68 15.32
CA GLY A 60 21.41 22.07 15.18
C GLY A 60 21.39 20.55 14.96
N LYS A 61 20.21 19.91 14.90
CA LYS A 61 20.12 18.44 14.83
C LYS A 61 19.86 17.98 13.40
N LYS A 62 20.52 16.87 13.06
CA LYS A 62 20.29 16.15 11.81
C LYS A 62 18.96 15.41 11.86
N ALA A 63 18.25 15.41 10.75
CA ALA A 63 16.95 14.78 10.59
C ALA A 63 16.85 14.08 9.23
N PHE A 64 15.90 13.17 9.08
CA PHE A 64 15.52 12.53 7.84
C PHE A 64 13.99 12.46 7.75
N LEU A 65 13.45 12.32 6.54
CA LEU A 65 12.02 12.15 6.34
C LEU A 65 11.72 10.68 6.13
N GLN A 66 10.74 10.14 6.85
CA GLN A 66 10.10 8.88 6.55
C GLN A 66 8.96 9.14 5.56
N LEU A 67 9.07 8.56 4.36
CA LEU A 67 8.25 8.83 3.18
C LEU A 67 7.24 7.70 2.89
N GLY A 68 7.21 6.67 3.74
CA GLY A 68 6.29 5.55 3.64
C GLY A 68 6.80 4.32 4.40
N SER A 69 5.91 3.37 4.64
CA SER A 69 6.22 2.05 5.23
C SER A 69 5.35 1.02 4.54
N TYR A 70 5.98 -0.02 4.00
CA TYR A 70 5.36 -0.99 3.11
C TYR A 70 5.61 -2.42 3.61
N ALA A 71 4.69 -3.33 3.32
CA ALA A 71 4.83 -4.73 3.70
C ALA A 71 5.84 -5.49 2.81
N ASP A 72 6.06 -5.00 1.60
CA ASP A 72 6.95 -5.63 0.62
C ASP A 72 7.94 -4.62 0.01
N ARG A 73 9.04 -5.16 -0.52
CA ARG A 73 10.14 -4.36 -1.09
C ARG A 73 9.74 -3.66 -2.38
N SER A 74 8.89 -4.28 -3.20
CA SER A 74 8.51 -3.77 -4.53
C SER A 74 7.65 -2.50 -4.42
N SER A 75 6.68 -2.50 -3.50
CA SER A 75 5.85 -1.34 -3.18
C SER A 75 6.70 -0.17 -2.65
N ALA A 76 7.69 -0.47 -1.81
CA ALA A 76 8.62 0.55 -1.31
C ALA A 76 9.52 1.11 -2.42
N ASP A 77 9.99 0.28 -3.35
CA ASP A 77 10.81 0.74 -4.46
C ASP A 77 10.00 1.55 -5.48
N SER A 78 8.74 1.18 -5.73
CA SER A 78 7.81 1.96 -6.55
C SER A 78 7.61 3.38 -5.99
N GLN A 79 7.46 3.50 -4.67
CA GLN A 79 7.40 4.81 -4.01
C GLN A 79 8.73 5.56 -4.16
N ARG A 80 9.87 4.89 -3.97
CA ARG A 80 11.20 5.49 -4.15
C ARG A 80 11.40 6.00 -5.58
N ALA A 81 10.95 5.25 -6.60
CA ALA A 81 11.00 5.67 -7.99
C ALA A 81 10.14 6.93 -8.22
N LYS A 82 8.92 6.97 -7.67
CA LYS A 82 8.07 8.16 -7.71
C LYS A 82 8.75 9.37 -7.10
N LEU A 83 9.43 9.20 -5.96
CA LEU A 83 10.19 10.26 -5.30
C LEU A 83 11.41 10.69 -6.12
N ALA A 84 12.11 9.75 -6.76
CA ALA A 84 13.26 10.05 -7.61
C ALA A 84 12.89 10.92 -8.81
N ILE A 85 11.71 10.69 -9.41
CA ILE A 85 11.17 11.55 -10.48
C ILE A 85 10.93 12.98 -9.99
N LEU A 86 10.56 13.15 -8.72
CA LEU A 86 10.41 14.46 -8.08
C LEU A 86 11.76 15.07 -7.63
N GLY A 87 12.89 14.44 -7.98
CA GLY A 87 14.22 14.87 -7.54
C GLY A 87 14.52 14.56 -6.06
N VAL A 88 13.68 13.76 -5.40
CA VAL A 88 13.83 13.44 -3.98
C VAL A 88 14.63 12.15 -3.81
N SER A 89 15.86 12.32 -3.32
CA SER A 89 16.73 11.19 -2.98
C SER A 89 16.20 10.42 -1.76
N SER A 90 15.92 9.14 -1.95
CA SER A 90 15.44 8.25 -0.91
C SER A 90 16.03 6.84 -1.00
N LYS A 91 16.03 6.14 0.12
CA LYS A 91 16.47 4.75 0.29
C LYS A 91 15.37 3.92 0.94
N VAL A 92 15.34 2.63 0.62
CA VAL A 92 14.45 1.68 1.28
C VAL A 92 15.24 0.92 2.34
N VAL A 93 14.83 1.07 3.59
CA VAL A 93 15.41 0.44 4.77
C VAL A 93 14.48 -0.66 5.25
N GLU A 94 15.02 -1.85 5.44
CA GLU A 94 14.29 -2.93 6.07
C GLU A 94 14.31 -2.75 7.59
N SER A 95 13.17 -2.95 8.23
CA SER A 95 13.04 -2.93 9.68
C SER A 95 12.05 -3.96 10.14
N GLN A 96 12.34 -4.56 11.28
CA GLN A 96 11.42 -5.46 11.95
C GLN A 96 10.43 -4.65 12.82
N ASN A 97 9.16 -5.05 12.82
CA ASN A 97 8.09 -4.46 13.62
C ASN A 97 7.29 -5.57 14.28
N GLY A 98 7.77 -6.06 15.43
CA GLY A 98 7.35 -7.34 15.99
C GLY A 98 7.81 -8.48 15.09
N ASP A 99 6.90 -9.36 14.71
CA ASP A 99 7.20 -10.51 13.84
C ASP A 99 7.14 -10.18 12.34
N LYS A 100 6.87 -8.93 11.96
CA LYS A 100 6.70 -8.51 10.56
C LYS A 100 7.89 -7.69 10.07
N THR A 101 8.42 -8.06 8.91
CA THR A 101 9.38 -7.24 8.17
C THR A 101 8.64 -6.11 7.45
N ILE A 102 9.09 -4.88 7.64
CA ILE A 102 8.54 -3.67 7.01
C ILE A 102 9.65 -2.95 6.26
N TYR A 103 9.33 -2.47 5.07
CA TYR A 103 10.21 -1.71 4.20
C TYR A 103 9.86 -0.24 4.29
N ARG A 104 10.72 0.56 4.93
CA ARG A 104 10.51 2.00 5.11
C ARG A 104 11.28 2.77 4.06
N VAL A 105 10.59 3.68 3.38
CA VAL A 105 11.23 4.62 2.46
C VAL A 105 11.64 5.85 3.25
N GLN A 106 12.91 6.19 3.21
CA GLN A 106 13.50 7.28 3.99
C GLN A 106 14.32 8.19 3.09
N SER A 107 14.28 9.50 3.33
CA SER A 107 15.22 10.43 2.68
C SER A 107 16.64 10.25 3.23
N ASN A 108 17.59 10.92 2.60
CA ASN A 108 18.90 11.12 3.20
C ASN A 108 18.78 11.96 4.48
N THR A 109 19.77 11.83 5.35
CA THR A 109 19.92 12.69 6.52
C THR A 109 20.33 14.09 6.08
N MET A 110 19.67 15.11 6.61
CA MET A 110 19.86 16.53 6.30
C MET A 110 19.69 17.38 7.56
N GLN A 111 19.93 18.68 7.46
CA GLN A 111 19.64 19.61 8.55
C GLN A 111 18.13 19.71 8.77
N GLN A 112 17.69 19.96 10.00
CA GLN A 112 16.27 20.07 10.33
C GLN A 112 15.52 21.10 9.45
N GLU A 113 16.12 22.25 9.18
CA GLU A 113 15.52 23.27 8.31
C GLU A 113 15.31 22.77 6.88
N ALA A 114 16.29 22.02 6.35
CA ALA A 114 16.16 21.38 5.04
C ALA A 114 15.07 20.30 5.04
N ALA A 115 14.95 19.55 6.13
CA ALA A 115 13.90 18.54 6.29
C ALA A 115 12.49 19.16 6.27
N VAL A 116 12.30 20.28 6.96
CA VAL A 116 11.03 21.02 6.95
C VAL A 116 10.70 21.57 5.56
N LYS A 117 11.68 22.10 4.84
CA LYS A 117 11.50 22.57 3.45
C LYS A 117 11.11 21.43 2.51
N LEU A 118 11.83 20.30 2.58
CA LEU A 118 11.53 19.12 1.77
C LEU A 118 10.15 18.55 2.10
N GLN A 119 9.77 18.50 3.38
CA GLN A 119 8.45 18.03 3.79
C GLN A 119 7.33 18.87 3.16
N LYS A 120 7.47 20.20 3.14
CA LYS A 120 6.50 21.09 2.50
C LYS A 120 6.41 20.84 0.99
N ASN A 121 7.54 20.77 0.31
CA ASN A 121 7.56 20.46 -1.13
C ASN A 121 6.86 19.12 -1.44
N LEU A 122 7.10 18.09 -0.62
CA LEU A 122 6.42 16.81 -0.76
C LEU A 122 4.91 16.91 -0.52
N GLN A 123 4.47 17.72 0.44
CA GLN A 123 3.04 17.97 0.69
C GLN A 123 2.36 18.63 -0.51
N ASP A 124 3.02 19.56 -1.19
CA ASP A 124 2.52 20.18 -2.43
C ASP A 124 2.31 19.14 -3.55
N HIS A 125 3.14 18.09 -3.57
CA HIS A 125 3.01 16.95 -4.47
C HIS A 125 2.08 15.84 -3.95
N ASN A 126 1.25 16.12 -2.93
CA ASN A 126 0.36 15.15 -2.28
C ASN A 126 1.09 13.92 -1.70
N ILE A 127 2.32 14.10 -1.24
CA ILE A 127 3.13 13.06 -0.59
C ILE A 127 3.26 13.37 0.89
N ASN A 128 2.69 12.48 1.72
CA ASN A 128 2.83 12.58 3.16
C ASN A 128 4.25 12.18 3.59
N SER A 129 4.80 12.90 4.57
CA SER A 129 6.11 12.59 5.13
C SER A 129 6.19 12.95 6.61
N LEU A 130 6.98 12.17 7.34
CA LEU A 130 7.24 12.36 8.78
C LEU A 130 8.71 12.70 9.00
N ILE A 131 9.01 13.83 9.61
CA ILE A 131 10.38 14.19 9.98
C ILE A 131 10.78 13.39 11.23
N ARG A 132 11.95 12.77 11.18
CA ARG A 132 12.57 12.02 12.27
C ARG A 132 13.97 12.57 12.54
N SER A 133 14.26 12.86 13.80
CA SER A 133 15.61 13.23 14.22
C SER A 133 16.51 11.99 14.21
N THR A 134 17.77 12.14 13.79
CA THR A 134 18.77 11.10 14.03
C THR A 134 19.17 11.14 15.50
N LYS A 135 19.26 9.97 16.14
CA LYS A 135 19.68 9.85 17.54
C LYS A 135 21.16 10.17 17.71
#